data_AF-A0A180ESV9-F1
#
_entry.id   AF-A0A180ESV9-F1
#
_cell.length_a   1.000
_cell.length_b   1.000
_cell.length_c   1.000
_cell.angle_alpha   90.00
_cell.angle_beta   90.00
_cell.angle_gamma   90.00
#
_symmetry.space_group_name_H-M   'P 1'
#
loop_
_entity.id
_entity.type
_entity.pdbx_description
1 polymer ?
#
loop_
_entity_poly.entity_id
_entity_poly.type
_entity_poly.pdbx_seq_one_letter_code
_entity_poly.pdbx_strand_id
1 'polypeptide(L)'
;MILAMMITMLLINPILALIAIILIPIFMFININIMKKVKPFFGKQQKSLGDVNGFIEENVSGLKIISLFKMKEKSLAEFNKLNSELTRNSIVAQSTTNILMPINIFMNNMSFVILAALGIYGLFQGWFSVN
;
A
#
# COMPACT_ATOMS: atom_id res chain seq x y z
N MET A 1 18.41 10.57 2.73
CA MET A 1 18.31 10.41 1.27
C MET A 1 17.56 11.57 0.61
N ILE A 2 16.29 11.83 0.95
CA ILE A 2 15.49 12.92 0.33
C ILE A 2 16.14 14.31 0.51
N LEU A 3 16.62 14.64 1.71
CA LEU A 3 17.31 15.92 1.96
C LEU A 3 18.60 16.06 1.14
N ALA A 4 19.38 14.99 1.00
CA ALA A 4 20.60 15.00 0.17
C ALA A 4 20.27 15.13 -1.33
N MET A 5 19.17 14.53 -1.80
CA MET A 5 18.67 14.72 -3.17
C MET A 5 18.15 16.13 -3.41
N MET A 6 17.45 16.74 -2.45
CA MET A 6 17.05 18.14 -2.54
C MET A 6 18.25 19.09 -2.61
N ILE A 7 19.25 18.88 -1.77
CA ILE A 7 20.46 19.71 -1.76
C ILE A 7 21.22 19.58 -3.09
N THR A 8 21.40 18.36 -3.59
CA THR A 8 22.06 18.13 -4.89
C THR A 8 21.25 18.67 -6.07
N MET A 9 19.92 18.56 -6.05
CA MET A 9 19.05 19.18 -7.07
C MET A 9 19.10 20.70 -7.01
N LEU A 10 19.13 21.32 -5.84
CA LEU A 10 19.24 22.78 -5.69
C LEU A 10 20.60 23.31 -6.15
N LEU A 11 21.68 22.54 -5.91
CA LEU A 11 23.03 22.88 -6.35
C LEU A 11 23.24 22.73 -7.86
N ILE A 12 22.63 21.71 -8.48
CA ILE A 12 22.73 21.48 -9.93
C ILE A 12 21.74 22.36 -10.68
N ASN A 13 20.47 22.37 -10.26
CA ASN A 13 19.45 23.15 -10.94
C ASN A 13 18.18 23.47 -10.13
N PRO A 14 17.96 24.74 -9.75
CA PRO A 14 16.78 25.14 -8.99
C PRO A 14 15.45 25.01 -9.77
N ILE A 15 15.45 25.07 -11.11
CA ILE A 15 14.22 24.96 -11.92
C ILE A 15 13.70 23.52 -11.92
N LEU A 16 14.57 22.54 -12.19
CA LEU A 16 14.23 21.11 -12.13
C LEU A 16 13.85 20.69 -10.70
N ALA A 17 14.52 21.25 -9.68
CA ALA A 17 14.14 21.02 -8.28
C ALA A 17 12.72 21.49 -7.99
N LEU A 18 12.32 22.66 -8.50
CA LEU A 18 10.98 23.22 -8.28
C LEU A 18 9.89 22.39 -8.96
N ILE A 19 10.16 21.87 -10.16
CA ILE A 19 9.29 20.92 -10.85
C ILE A 19 9.13 19.63 -10.02
N ALA A 20 10.23 19.07 -9.52
CA ALA A 20 10.19 17.87 -8.67
C ALA A 20 9.39 18.12 -7.38
N ILE A 21 9.56 19.30 -6.76
CA ILE A 21 8.79 19.72 -5.58
C ILE A 21 7.29 19.79 -5.89
N ILE A 22 6.87 20.19 -7.10
CA ILE A 22 5.47 20.22 -7.51
C ILE A 22 4.92 18.81 -7.81
N LEU A 23 5.74 17.90 -8.34
CA LEU A 23 5.32 16.52 -8.61
C LEU A 23 5.03 15.74 -7.32
N ILE A 24 5.76 16.02 -6.23
CA ILE A 24 5.57 15.35 -4.93
C ILE A 24 4.12 15.49 -4.40
N PRO A 25 3.53 16.69 -4.22
CA PRO A 25 2.17 16.84 -3.72
C PRO A 25 1.12 16.26 -4.68
N ILE A 26 1.36 16.32 -6.00
CA ILE A 26 0.47 15.70 -7.01
C ILE A 26 0.42 14.18 -6.78
N PHE A 27 1.58 13.54 -6.67
CA PHE A 27 1.67 12.11 -6.43
C PHE A 27 1.18 11.71 -5.03
N MET A 28 1.42 12.54 -4.02
CA MET A 28 0.90 12.33 -2.68
C MET A 28 -0.63 12.36 -2.68
N PHE A 29 -1.25 13.30 -3.39
CA PHE A 29 -2.70 13.38 -3.54
C PHE A 29 -3.28 12.12 -4.20
N ILE A 30 -2.66 11.65 -5.29
CA ILE A 30 -3.06 10.41 -5.97
C ILE A 30 -2.98 9.22 -5.01
N ASN A 31 -1.87 9.07 -4.30
CA ASN A 31 -1.66 7.98 -3.34
C ASN A 31 -2.68 8.01 -2.20
N ILE A 32 -2.98 9.19 -1.63
CA ILE A 32 -3.98 9.34 -0.57
C ILE A 32 -5.35 8.87 -1.05
N ASN A 33 -5.75 9.25 -2.27
CA ASN A 33 -7.05 8.87 -2.83
C ASN A 33 -7.15 7.36 -3.09
N ILE A 34 -6.07 6.73 -3.54
CA ILE A 34 -6.02 5.28 -3.72
C ILE A 34 -6.06 4.58 -2.36
N MET A 35 -5.27 5.04 -1.39
CA MET A 35 -5.22 4.47 -0.05
C MET A 35 -6.57 4.54 0.65
N LYS A 36 -7.33 5.63 0.47
CA LYS A 36 -8.71 5.75 0.98
C LYS A 36 -9.63 4.63 0.46
N LYS A 37 -9.40 4.12 -0.74
CA LYS A 37 -10.16 3.00 -1.32
C LYS A 37 -9.66 1.64 -0.84
N VAL A 38 -8.36 1.49 -0.60
CA VAL A 38 -7.75 0.22 -0.16
C VAL A 38 -7.96 -0.05 1.33
N LYS A 39 -7.82 0.99 2.17
CA LYS A 39 -7.88 0.90 3.64
C LYS A 39 -9.10 0.15 4.19
N PRO A 40 -10.34 0.34 3.68
CA PRO A 40 -11.51 -0.39 4.16
C PRO A 40 -11.42 -1.92 3.97
N PHE A 41 -10.78 -2.40 2.90
CA PHE A 41 -10.63 -3.84 2.65
C PHE A 41 -9.68 -4.49 3.65
N PHE A 42 -8.56 -3.83 3.94
CA PHE A 42 -7.65 -4.23 5.02
C PHE A 42 -8.34 -4.24 6.37
N GLY A 43 -9.18 -3.24 6.66
CA GLY A 43 -9.98 -3.21 7.88
C GLY A 43 -10.92 -4.41 8.01
N LYS A 44 -11.57 -4.82 6.92
CA LYS A 44 -12.42 -6.04 6.89
C LYS A 44 -11.61 -7.32 7.10
N GLN A 45 -10.45 -7.45 6.45
CA GLN A 45 -9.55 -8.57 6.66
C GLN A 45 -9.09 -8.67 8.12
N GLN A 46 -8.69 -7.54 8.72
CA GLN A 46 -8.23 -7.49 10.10
C GLN A 46 -9.36 -7.81 11.08
N LYS A 47 -10.59 -7.35 10.81
CA LYS A 47 -11.76 -7.74 11.60
C LYS A 47 -12.00 -9.25 11.55
N SER A 48 -12.08 -9.85 10.35
CA SER A 48 -12.29 -11.30 10.22
C SER A 48 -11.16 -12.12 10.83
N LEU A 49 -9.92 -11.62 10.80
CA LEU A 49 -8.80 -12.25 11.48
C LEU A 49 -8.96 -12.19 13.00
N GLY A 50 -9.41 -11.05 13.53
CA GLY A 50 -9.79 -10.89 14.92
C GLY A 50 -10.92 -11.84 15.35
N ASP A 51 -11.94 -12.01 14.50
CA ASP A 51 -13.05 -12.94 14.76
C ASP A 51 -12.56 -14.40 14.84
N VAL A 52 -11.67 -14.81 13.93
CA VAL A 52 -11.03 -16.16 13.96
C VAL A 52 -10.16 -16.32 15.20
N ASN A 53 -9.31 -15.33 15.52
CA ASN A 53 -8.45 -15.37 16.69
C ASN A 53 -9.25 -15.41 18.00
N GLY A 54 -10.31 -14.60 18.11
CA GLY A 54 -11.20 -14.59 19.27
C GLY A 54 -11.91 -15.93 19.44
N PHE A 55 -12.40 -16.51 18.33
CA PHE A 55 -12.96 -17.88 18.36
C PHE A 55 -11.94 -18.90 18.87
N ILE A 56 -10.69 -18.84 18.39
CA ILE A 56 -9.62 -19.72 18.87
C ILE A 56 -9.33 -19.47 20.36
N GLU A 57 -9.20 -18.23 20.81
CA GLU A 57 -8.93 -17.88 22.21
C GLU A 57 -10.04 -18.35 23.15
N GLU A 58 -11.31 -18.19 22.79
CA GLU A 58 -12.46 -18.67 23.57
C GLU A 58 -12.49 -20.20 23.63
N ASN A 59 -12.28 -20.87 22.49
CA ASN A 59 -12.29 -22.34 22.45
C ASN A 59 -11.07 -22.93 23.19
N VAL A 60 -9.87 -22.35 23.03
CA VAL A 60 -8.63 -22.81 23.66
C VAL A 60 -8.61 -22.49 25.16
N SER A 61 -9.12 -21.33 25.60
CA SER A 61 -9.30 -21.04 27.01
C SER A 61 -10.34 -21.97 27.66
N GLY A 62 -11.36 -22.39 26.87
CA GLY A 62 -12.33 -23.42 27.24
C GLY A 62 -11.81 -24.86 27.23
N LEU A 63 -10.66 -25.15 26.59
CA LEU A 63 -10.07 -26.49 26.53
C LEU A 63 -9.54 -26.98 27.89
N LYS A 64 -9.42 -26.12 28.91
CA LYS A 64 -9.22 -26.60 30.29
C LYS A 64 -10.45 -27.35 30.83
N ILE A 65 -11.62 -27.26 30.19
CA ILE A 65 -12.88 -27.81 30.69
C ILE A 65 -13.49 -28.87 29.75
N ILE A 66 -13.27 -28.84 28.43
CA ILE A 66 -14.01 -29.72 27.50
C ILE A 66 -13.09 -30.58 26.65
N SER A 67 -12.43 -31.53 27.31
CA SER A 67 -12.24 -32.87 26.76
C SER A 67 -13.64 -33.47 26.54
N LEU A 68 -14.24 -33.34 25.35
CA LEU A 68 -15.37 -34.16 24.91
C LEU A 68 -15.61 -33.96 23.40
N PHE A 69 -15.18 -34.95 22.64
CA PHE A 69 -15.27 -35.13 21.18
C PHE A 69 -16.69 -35.03 20.56
N LYS A 70 -17.74 -34.64 21.31
CA LYS A 70 -19.13 -34.55 20.81
C LYS A 70 -19.53 -33.18 20.25
N MET A 71 -18.79 -32.11 20.54
CA MET A 71 -19.03 -30.76 19.97
C MET A 71 -18.09 -30.40 18.80
N LYS A 72 -17.19 -31.33 18.43
CA LYS A 72 -16.16 -31.11 17.39
C LYS A 72 -16.75 -30.66 16.06
N GLU A 73 -17.78 -31.33 15.56
CA GLU A 73 -18.33 -31.02 14.23
C GLU A 73 -18.99 -29.64 14.18
N LYS A 74 -19.72 -29.23 15.23
CA LYS A 74 -20.36 -27.91 15.30
C LYS A 74 -19.31 -26.79 15.42
N SER A 75 -18.34 -26.95 16.31
CA SER A 75 -17.23 -25.99 16.48
C SER A 75 -16.39 -25.88 15.19
N LEU A 76 -16.15 -27.00 14.52
CA LEU A 76 -15.39 -27.04 13.27
C LEU A 76 -16.18 -26.43 12.10
N ALA A 77 -17.50 -26.59 12.06
CA ALA A 77 -18.36 -25.90 11.10
C ALA A 77 -18.35 -24.37 11.30
N GLU A 78 -18.38 -23.91 12.55
CA GLU A 78 -18.31 -22.49 12.90
C GLU A 78 -16.94 -21.88 12.56
N PHE A 79 -15.85 -22.56 12.90
CA PHE A 79 -14.50 -22.19 12.49
C PHE A 79 -14.37 -22.10 10.97
N ASN A 80 -14.86 -23.11 10.24
CA ASN A 80 -14.80 -23.11 8.77
C ASN A 80 -15.56 -21.93 8.17
N LYS A 81 -16.69 -21.54 8.75
CA LYS A 81 -17.43 -20.34 8.33
C LYS A 81 -16.58 -19.08 8.51
N LEU A 82 -16.05 -18.84 9.71
CA LEU A 82 -15.20 -17.68 10.01
C LEU A 82 -13.94 -17.65 9.12
N ASN A 83 -13.28 -18.80 8.94
CA ASN A 83 -12.10 -18.93 8.10
C ASN A 83 -12.42 -18.68 6.61
N SER A 84 -13.59 -19.10 6.13
CA SER A 84 -14.03 -18.81 4.76
C SER A 84 -14.25 -17.31 4.53
N GLU A 85 -14.81 -16.60 5.51
CA GLU A 85 -14.97 -15.15 5.46
C GLU A 85 -13.62 -14.44 5.50
N LEU A 86 -12.71 -14.86 6.38
CA LEU A 86 -11.33 -14.37 6.42
C LEU A 86 -10.61 -14.59 5.08
N THR A 87 -10.75 -15.77 4.49
CA THR A 87 -10.14 -16.09 3.19
C THR A 87 -10.66 -15.16 2.10
N ARG A 88 -11.99 -14.99 1.99
CA ARG A 88 -12.61 -14.10 1.01
C ARG A 88 -12.17 -12.64 1.20
N ASN A 89 -12.17 -12.16 2.44
CA ASN A 89 -11.76 -10.79 2.76
C ASN A 89 -10.26 -10.58 2.50
N SER A 90 -9.43 -11.59 2.77
CA SER A 90 -7.98 -11.57 2.49
C SER A 90 -7.68 -11.52 1.01
N ILE A 91 -8.39 -12.30 0.18
CA ILE A 91 -8.22 -12.28 -1.28
C ILE A 91 -8.50 -10.88 -1.81
N VAL A 92 -9.60 -10.26 -1.40
CA VAL A 92 -9.98 -8.91 -1.85
C VAL A 92 -8.98 -7.85 -1.35
N ALA A 93 -8.60 -7.89 -0.08
CA ALA A 93 -7.64 -6.94 0.50
C ALA A 93 -6.27 -7.04 -0.15
N GLN A 94 -5.74 -8.26 -0.35
CA GLN A 94 -4.45 -8.45 -0.99
C GLN A 94 -4.49 -8.09 -2.47
N SER A 95 -5.53 -8.49 -3.21
CA SER A 95 -5.65 -8.15 -4.63
C SER A 95 -5.68 -6.64 -4.85
N THR A 96 -6.41 -5.90 -4.01
CA THR A 96 -6.47 -4.43 -4.09
C THR A 96 -5.16 -3.77 -3.68
N THR A 97 -4.40 -4.38 -2.77
CA THR A 97 -3.09 -3.90 -2.33
C THR A 97 -1.99 -4.18 -3.35
N ASN A 98 -2.05 -5.33 -4.01
CA ASN A 98 -1.06 -5.74 -5.02
C ASN A 98 -1.06 -4.79 -6.22
N ILE A 99 -2.18 -4.11 -6.50
CA ILE A 99 -2.28 -3.07 -7.53
C ILE A 99 -1.49 -1.79 -7.17
N LEU A 100 -1.16 -1.57 -5.89
CA LEU A 100 -0.37 -0.40 -5.49
C LEU A 100 1.05 -0.42 -6.05
N MET A 101 1.65 -1.60 -6.24
CA MET A 101 2.98 -1.75 -6.81
C MET A 101 3.06 -1.27 -8.26
N PRO A 102 2.24 -1.77 -9.22
CA PRO A 102 2.27 -1.27 -10.59
C PRO A 102 1.89 0.21 -10.69
N ILE A 103 1.02 0.72 -9.81
CA ILE A 103 0.74 2.17 -9.74
C ILE A 103 2.01 2.94 -9.36
N ASN A 104 2.75 2.51 -8.33
CA ASN A 104 4.00 3.16 -7.95
C ASN A 104 5.04 3.12 -9.08
N ILE A 105 5.16 1.99 -9.77
CA ILE A 105 6.05 1.84 -10.93
C ILE A 105 5.63 2.83 -12.04
N PHE A 106 4.33 2.91 -12.34
CA PHE A 106 3.82 3.84 -13.34
C PHE A 106 4.11 5.31 -12.98
N MET A 107 3.86 5.70 -11.73
CA MET A 107 4.12 7.05 -11.25
C MET A 107 5.61 7.39 -11.29
N ASN A 108 6.48 6.44 -10.94
CA ASN A 108 7.93 6.62 -11.02
C ASN A 108 8.39 6.85 -12.47
N ASN A 109 7.93 6.01 -13.40
CA ASN A 109 8.24 6.17 -14.83
C ASN A 109 7.70 7.50 -15.38
N MET A 110 6.48 7.92 -15.01
CA MET A 110 5.96 9.24 -15.38
C MET A 110 6.85 10.37 -14.86
N SER A 111 7.26 10.30 -13.59
CA SER A 111 8.17 11.28 -13.00
C SER A 111 9.47 11.39 -13.80
N PHE A 112 10.06 10.25 -14.17
CA PHE A 112 11.28 10.21 -14.95
C PHE A 112 11.08 10.85 -16.33
N VAL A 113 10.02 10.47 -17.06
CA VAL A 113 9.73 11.02 -18.40
C VAL A 113 9.50 12.53 -18.34
N ILE A 114 8.73 13.03 -17.36
CA ILE A 114 8.48 14.47 -17.19
C ILE A 114 9.79 15.23 -16.93
N LEU A 115 10.59 14.75 -15.98
CA LEU A 115 11.85 15.41 -15.63
C LEU A 115 12.86 15.35 -16.77
N ALA A 116 12.96 14.22 -17.47
CA ALA A 116 13.86 14.06 -18.62
C ALA A 116 13.44 14.99 -19.78
N ALA A 117 12.15 15.02 -20.14
CA ALA A 117 11.65 15.88 -21.21
C ALA A 117 11.87 17.37 -20.91
N LEU A 118 11.59 17.80 -19.67
CA LEU A 118 11.80 19.19 -19.25
C LEU A 118 13.28 19.55 -19.12
N GLY A 119 14.12 18.61 -18.68
CA GLY A 119 15.57 18.76 -18.66
C GLY A 119 16.14 18.95 -20.06
N ILE A 120 15.73 18.09 -21.01
CA ILE A 120 16.12 18.20 -22.43
C ILE A 120 15.64 19.53 -23.02
N TYR A 121 14.40 19.93 -22.76
CA TYR A 121 13.87 21.21 -23.24
C TYR A 121 14.67 22.41 -22.71
N GLY A 122 15.03 22.42 -21.42
CA GLY A 122 15.82 23.51 -20.86
C GLY A 122 17.28 23.53 -21.35
N LEU A 123 17.84 22.39 -21.77
CA LEU A 123 19.13 22.34 -22.47
C LEU A 123 19.05 23.09 -23.81
N PHE A 124 17.99 22.87 -24.58
CA PHE A 124 17.78 23.56 -25.86
C PHE A 124 17.53 25.07 -25.71
N GLN A 125 16.93 25.50 -24.61
CA GLN A 125 16.72 26.92 -24.29
C GLN A 125 17.99 27.60 -23.74
N GLY A 126 19.11 26.88 -23.60
CA GLY A 126 20.36 27.41 -23.04
C GLY A 126 20.30 27.68 -21.53
N TRP A 127 19.28 27.16 -20.84
CA TRP A 127 19.18 27.25 -19.37
C TRP A 127 20.19 26.33 -18.68
N PHE A 128 20.64 25.29 -19.38
CA PHE A 128 21.57 24.28 -18.88
C PHE A 128 22.73 24.14 -19.87
N SER A 129 23.97 24.03 -19.37
CA SER A 129 25.14 23.68 -20.17
C SER A 129 25.69 22.36 -19.62
N VAL A 130 25.75 21.33 -20.46
CA VAL A 130 26.48 20.09 -20.14
C VAL A 130 27.95 20.39 -20.45
N ASN A 131 28.70 20.79 -19.43
CA ASN A 131 30.16 20.90 -19.48
C ASN A 131 30.77 19.75 -18.71
#